data_AF-A0A484YAE5-F1
#
_entry.id   AF-A0A484YAE5-F1
#
_cell.length_a   1.000
_cell.length_b   1.000
_cell.length_c   1.000
_cell.angle_alpha   90.00
_cell.angle_beta   90.00
_cell.angle_gamma   90.00
#
_symmetry.space_group_name_H-M   'P 1'
#
loop_
_entity.id
_entity.type
_entity.pdbx_description
1 polymer ?
#
loop_
_entity_poly.entity_id
_entity_poly.type
_entity_poly.pdbx_seq_one_letter_code
_entity_poly.pdbx_strand_id
1 'polypeptide(L)'
;MICCISPANRYAGKQQAEANHYLICDTSPLTTLFYALDQYGHAPQELHQLAEREYSLVVLCGAEFPFVQDGTRQGEVFRARQQVWYEQELSRRNIPYLSVSGSLQERLGQILHRLPD
;
A
#
# COMPACT_ATOMS: atom_id res chain seq x y z
N MET A 1 -0.82 1.35 -6.42
CA MET A 1 -0.85 0.17 -5.51
C MET A 1 -0.05 0.54 -4.27
N ILE A 2 -0.56 0.22 -3.08
CA ILE A 2 0.15 0.47 -1.82
C ILE A 2 0.80 -0.83 -1.35
N CYS A 3 2.08 -0.79 -1.00
CA CYS A 3 2.78 -1.87 -0.30
C CYS A 3 3.30 -1.32 1.02
N CYS A 4 3.22 -2.10 2.08
CA CYS A 4 3.58 -1.63 3.41
C CYS A 4 4.60 -2.56 4.06
N ILE A 5 5.60 -2.00 4.71
CA ILE A 5 6.69 -2.75 5.32
C ILE A 5 6.77 -2.41 6.81
N SER A 6 7.03 -3.42 7.62
CA SER A 6 7.10 -3.28 9.08
C SER A 6 8.15 -4.24 9.66
N PRO A 7 8.72 -3.97 10.83
CA PRO A 7 9.61 -4.89 11.51
C PRO A 7 8.87 -6.19 11.86
N ALA A 8 9.47 -7.34 11.59
CA ALA A 8 8.84 -8.63 11.87
C ALA A 8 8.52 -8.83 13.36
N ASN A 9 9.31 -8.21 14.26
CA ASN A 9 9.14 -8.33 15.70
C ASN A 9 7.86 -7.62 16.24
N ARG A 10 7.21 -6.76 15.45
CA ARG A 10 5.94 -6.11 15.83
C ARG A 10 4.72 -7.04 15.73
N TYR A 11 4.85 -8.21 15.12
CA TYR A 11 3.72 -9.11 14.84
C TYR A 11 3.93 -10.51 15.41
N ALA A 12 4.59 -10.63 16.55
CA ALA A 12 4.89 -11.89 17.22
C ALA A 12 3.61 -12.73 17.45
N GLY A 13 3.32 -13.59 16.48
CA GLY A 13 2.18 -14.52 16.43
C GLY A 13 2.48 -15.66 15.46
N LYS A 14 2.70 -16.86 16.02
CA LYS A 14 2.80 -18.24 15.46
C LYS A 14 3.55 -18.55 14.16
N GLN A 15 4.06 -17.59 13.38
CA GLN A 15 4.94 -17.88 12.24
C GLN A 15 6.20 -17.04 12.33
N GLN A 16 7.02 -17.41 13.31
CA GLN A 16 8.39 -16.94 13.45
C GLN A 16 9.24 -17.75 12.47
N ALA A 17 9.33 -17.28 11.22
CA ALA A 17 10.45 -17.66 10.38
C ALA A 17 11.67 -16.88 10.91
N GLU A 18 12.59 -17.57 11.57
CA GLU A 18 13.77 -17.04 12.27
C GLU A 18 14.81 -16.33 11.37
N ALA A 19 14.41 -15.63 10.30
CA ALA A 19 15.36 -15.03 9.35
C ALA A 19 14.96 -13.66 8.78
N ASN A 20 13.71 -13.19 8.92
CA ASN A 20 13.27 -11.97 8.23
C ASN A 20 13.13 -10.79 9.19
N HIS A 21 14.00 -9.79 9.06
CA HIS A 21 13.93 -8.51 9.79
C HIS A 21 12.64 -7.72 9.47
N TYR A 22 12.02 -7.99 8.32
CA TYR A 22 10.88 -7.26 7.78
C TYR A 22 9.68 -8.18 7.46
N LEU A 23 8.48 -7.70 7.76
CA LEU A 23 7.22 -8.16 7.19
C LEU A 23 6.82 -7.23 6.05
N ILE A 24 6.61 -7.79 4.87
CA ILE A 24 6.08 -7.09 3.70
C ILE A 24 4.59 -7.44 3.60
N CYS A 25 3.74 -6.42 3.65
CA CYS A 25 2.30 -6.53 3.48
C CYS A 25 1.94 -6.05 2.07
N ASP A 26 1.39 -6.95 1.27
CA ASP A 26 0.72 -6.57 0.03
C ASP A 26 -0.60 -5.87 0.40
N THR A 27 -0.64 -4.56 0.17
CA THR A 27 -1.68 -3.62 0.60
C THR A 27 -1.80 -3.35 2.10
N SER A 28 -2.76 -2.49 2.47
CA SER A 28 -3.05 -2.05 3.83
C SER A 28 -4.56 -1.87 4.03
N PRO A 29 -5.04 -1.69 5.28
CA PRO A 29 -6.45 -1.37 5.52
C PRO A 29 -6.92 -0.08 4.81
N LEU A 30 -6.02 0.84 4.46
CA LEU A 30 -6.34 2.02 3.65
C LEU A 30 -6.81 1.61 2.24
N THR A 31 -6.24 0.54 1.66
CA THR A 31 -6.72 -0.05 0.41
C THR A 31 -8.12 -0.62 0.58
N THR A 32 -8.37 -1.37 1.65
CA THR A 32 -9.71 -1.91 1.94
C THR A 32 -10.73 -0.77 2.13
N LEU A 33 -10.35 0.31 2.82
CA LEU A 33 -11.20 1.49 3.00
C LEU A 33 -11.59 2.13 1.67
N PHE A 34 -10.65 2.28 0.73
CA PHE A 34 -10.95 2.76 -0.62
C PHE A 34 -12.05 1.92 -1.28
N TYR A 35 -11.89 0.59 -1.29
CA TYR A 35 -12.88 -0.29 -1.92
C TYR A 35 -14.23 -0.25 -1.22
N ALA A 36 -14.27 -0.18 0.11
CA ALA A 36 -15.52 -0.07 0.87
C ALA A 36 -16.30 1.20 0.48
N LEU A 37 -15.60 2.34 0.44
CA LEU A 37 -16.22 3.61 0.07
C LEU A 37 -16.61 3.67 -1.41
N ASP A 38 -15.76 3.19 -2.32
CA ASP A 38 -16.03 3.23 -3.76
C ASP A 38 -17.20 2.33 -4.16
N GLN A 39 -17.32 1.13 -3.55
CA GLN A 39 -18.33 0.15 -3.92
C GLN A 39 -19.64 0.27 -3.13
N TYR A 40 -19.57 0.69 -1.86
CA TYR A 40 -20.73 0.68 -0.95
C TYR A 40 -21.07 2.07 -0.41
N GLY A 41 -20.26 3.09 -0.66
CA GLY A 41 -20.47 4.46 -0.21
C GLY A 41 -20.25 4.67 1.30
N HIS A 42 -19.88 3.63 2.05
CA HIS A 42 -19.65 3.70 3.50
C HIS A 42 -18.67 2.61 3.95
N ALA A 43 -18.13 2.76 5.15
CA ALA A 43 -17.30 1.76 5.80
C ALA A 43 -17.55 1.75 7.33
N PRO A 44 -17.40 0.61 8.01
CA PRO A 44 -17.45 0.54 9.46
C PRO A 44 -16.38 1.42 10.11
N GLN A 45 -16.66 1.98 11.29
CA GLN A 45 -15.72 2.85 12.01
C GLN A 45 -14.40 2.14 12.31
N GLU A 46 -14.45 0.83 12.57
CA GLU A 46 -13.29 -0.01 12.80
C GLU A 46 -12.35 -0.03 11.59
N LEU A 47 -12.88 0.02 10.37
CA LEU A 47 -12.05 0.08 9.17
C LEU A 47 -11.39 1.46 9.01
N HIS A 48 -12.08 2.54 9.39
CA HIS A 48 -11.47 3.87 9.43
C HIS A 48 -10.28 3.94 10.40
N GLN A 49 -10.42 3.32 11.57
CA GLN A 49 -9.35 3.20 12.58
C GLN A 49 -8.20 2.32 12.07
N LEU A 50 -8.50 1.16 11.47
CA LEU A 50 -7.48 0.29 10.89
C LEU A 50 -6.71 0.96 9.75
N ALA A 51 -7.33 1.86 8.99
CA ALA A 51 -6.68 2.62 7.94
C ALA A 51 -5.65 3.65 8.45
N GLU A 52 -5.61 3.91 9.76
CA GLU A 52 -4.58 4.73 10.42
C GLU A 52 -3.37 3.91 10.88
N ARG A 53 -3.36 2.59 10.62
CA ARG A 53 -2.27 1.70 11.01
C ARG A 53 -0.93 2.21 10.47
N GLU A 54 0.01 2.38 11.39
CA GLU A 54 1.36 2.80 11.07
C GLU A 54 2.19 1.65 10.51
N TYR A 55 2.99 1.99 9.50
CA TYR A 55 3.99 1.12 8.90
C TYR A 55 5.32 1.85 8.89
N SER A 56 6.43 1.10 8.96
CA SER A 56 7.77 1.71 8.91
C SER A 56 8.10 2.29 7.54
N LEU A 57 7.55 1.69 6.48
CA LEU A 57 7.62 2.25 5.14
C LEU A 57 6.32 1.94 4.40
N VAL A 58 5.67 2.98 3.88
CA VAL A 58 4.56 2.88 2.93
C VAL A 58 5.12 3.21 1.55
N VAL A 59 4.89 2.33 0.58
CA VAL A 59 5.32 2.50 -0.81
C VAL A 59 4.07 2.70 -1.67
N LEU A 60 4.00 3.83 -2.39
CA LEU A 60 2.99 4.08 -3.39
C LEU A 60 3.59 3.88 -4.78
N CYS A 61 3.24 2.78 -5.43
CA CYS A 61 3.68 2.53 -6.81
C CYS A 61 2.89 3.42 -7.77
N GLY A 62 3.60 4.24 -8.55
CA GLY A 62 3.04 5.04 -9.63
C GLY A 62 2.28 4.22 -10.67
N ALA A 63 1.37 4.88 -11.38
CA ALA A 63 0.39 4.27 -12.29
C ALA A 63 0.88 4.13 -13.74
N GLU A 64 2.17 4.32 -14.02
CA GLU A 64 2.74 4.43 -15.37
C GLU A 64 2.72 3.11 -16.14
N PHE A 65 2.52 1.98 -15.47
CA PHE A 65 2.38 0.69 -16.15
C PHE A 65 1.04 0.61 -16.89
N PRO A 66 1.07 0.27 -18.19
CA PRO A 66 -0.14 0.12 -18.97
C PRO A 66 -1.05 -0.91 -18.31
N PHE A 67 -2.34 -0.58 -18.25
CA PHE A 67 -3.32 -1.52 -17.76
C PHE A 67 -3.45 -2.68 -18.75
N VAL A 68 -3.18 -3.90 -18.27
CA VAL A 68 -3.48 -5.13 -19.00
C VAL A 68 -4.66 -5.78 -18.30
N GLN A 69 -5.79 -5.83 -19.01
CA GLN A 69 -7.00 -6.49 -18.55
C GLN A 69 -6.81 -8.01 -18.62
N ASP A 70 -7.06 -8.70 -17.51
CA ASP A 70 -6.99 -10.17 -17.40
C ASP A 70 -8.37 -10.82 -17.24
N GLY A 71 -9.43 -10.01 -17.28
CA GLY A 71 -10.82 -10.44 -17.12
C GLY A 71 -11.36 -10.27 -15.70
N THR A 72 -10.50 -9.98 -14.72
CA THR A 72 -10.89 -9.83 -13.30
C THR A 72 -10.60 -8.44 -12.73
N ARG A 73 -9.72 -7.67 -13.38
CA ARG A 73 -9.27 -6.37 -12.85
C ARG A 73 -10.23 -5.23 -13.18
N GLN A 74 -10.35 -4.31 -12.23
CA GLN A 74 -11.02 -3.03 -12.44
C GLN A 74 -10.29 -2.20 -13.50
N GLY A 75 -11.05 -1.47 -14.32
CA GLY A 75 -10.54 -0.77 -15.50
C GLY A 75 -9.59 0.40 -15.21
N GLU A 76 -9.03 0.97 -16.27
CA GLU A 76 -8.03 2.05 -16.20
C GLU A 76 -8.55 3.30 -15.46
N VAL A 77 -9.80 3.70 -15.71
CA VAL A 77 -10.44 4.84 -15.02
C VAL A 77 -10.51 4.61 -13.51
N PHE A 78 -10.84 3.39 -13.09
CA PHE A 78 -10.86 3.03 -11.68
C PHE A 78 -9.45 3.11 -11.08
N ARG A 79 -8.44 2.60 -11.79
CA ARG A 79 -7.04 2.68 -11.34
C ARG A 79 -6.56 4.13 -11.19
N ALA A 80 -6.90 5.01 -12.12
CA ALA A 80 -6.54 6.42 -12.05
C ALA A 80 -7.21 7.11 -10.86
N ARG A 81 -8.52 6.88 -10.65
CA ARG A 81 -9.25 7.39 -9.48
C ARG A 81 -8.63 6.89 -8.18
N GLN A 82 -8.33 5.61 -8.11
CA GLN A 82 -7.69 4.98 -6.96
C GLN A 82 -6.34 5.62 -6.64
N GLN A 83 -5.51 5.88 -7.66
CA GLN A 83 -4.20 6.52 -7.48
C GLN A 83 -4.34 7.90 -6.84
N VAL A 84 -5.19 8.76 -7.41
CA VAL A 84 -5.46 10.12 -6.89
C VAL A 84 -5.99 10.06 -5.47
N TRP A 85 -6.90 9.13 -5.18
CA TRP A 85 -7.47 8.97 -3.84
C TRP A 85 -6.40 8.60 -2.80
N TYR A 86 -5.48 7.68 -3.14
CA TYR A 86 -4.39 7.32 -2.22
C TYR A 86 -3.45 8.48 -1.94
N GLU A 87 -3.07 9.26 -2.96
CA GLU A 87 -2.22 10.44 -2.79
C GLU A 87 -2.88 11.46 -1.85
N GLN A 88 -4.18 11.68 -2.03
CA GLN A 88 -4.97 12.58 -1.17
C GLN A 88 -5.09 12.07 0.26
N GLU A 89 -5.41 10.79 0.46
CA GLU A 89 -5.60 10.25 1.82
C GLU A 89 -4.28 10.13 2.59
N LEU A 90 -3.20 9.71 1.93
CA LEU A 90 -1.87 9.67 2.55
C LEU A 90 -1.44 11.08 2.99
N SER A 91 -1.66 12.09 2.13
CA SER A 91 -1.37 13.49 2.45
C SER A 91 -2.27 14.01 3.59
N ARG A 92 -3.59 13.82 3.49
CA ARG A 92 -4.57 14.31 4.47
C ARG A 92 -4.34 13.72 5.86
N ARG A 93 -3.90 12.46 5.94
CA ARG A 93 -3.62 11.74 7.18
C ARG A 93 -2.18 11.93 7.67
N ASN A 94 -1.34 12.67 6.94
CA ASN A 94 0.08 12.82 7.21
C ASN A 94 0.83 11.48 7.33
N ILE A 95 0.45 10.48 6.52
CA ILE A 95 1.14 9.19 6.49
C ILE A 95 2.37 9.33 5.59
N PRO A 96 3.60 9.17 6.11
CA PRO A 96 4.81 9.23 5.29
C PRO A 96 4.83 8.07 4.29
N TYR A 97 5.09 8.37 3.02
CA TYR A 97 5.18 7.36 1.97
C TYR A 97 6.28 7.67 0.97
N LEU A 98 6.82 6.60 0.37
CA LEU A 98 7.72 6.65 -0.77
C LEU A 98 6.92 6.43 -2.05
N SER A 99 6.80 7.46 -2.89
CA SER A 99 6.35 7.27 -4.26
C SER A 99 7.47 6.66 -5.08
N VAL A 100 7.19 5.59 -5.82
CA VAL A 100 8.17 4.95 -6.72
C VAL A 100 7.64 4.90 -8.14
N SER A 101 8.53 5.19 -9.10
CA SER A 101 8.23 5.18 -10.54
C SER A 101 9.37 4.55 -11.35
N GLY A 102 9.16 4.38 -12.66
CA GLY A 102 10.13 3.74 -13.56
C GLY A 102 9.93 2.24 -13.75
N SER A 103 10.96 1.58 -14.28
CA SER A 103 11.07 0.13 -14.44
C SER A 103 11.04 -0.60 -13.10
N LEU A 104 10.87 -1.93 -13.15
CA LEU A 104 10.89 -2.77 -11.96
C LEU A 104 12.20 -2.59 -11.15
N GLN A 105 13.35 -2.57 -11.84
CA GLN A 105 14.66 -2.45 -11.19
C GLN A 105 14.85 -1.08 -10.53
N GLU A 106 14.40 0.00 -11.19
CA GLU A 106 14.46 1.35 -10.61
C GLU A 106 13.59 1.47 -9.36
N ARG A 107 12.40 0.89 -9.36
CA ARG A 107 11.51 0.88 -8.19
C ARG A 107 12.11 0.08 -7.04
N LEU A 108 12.65 -1.10 -7.34
CA LEU A 108 13.34 -1.91 -6.34
C LEU A 108 14.54 -1.16 -5.75
N GLY A 109 15.35 -0.50 -6.57
CA GLY A 109 16.46 0.34 -6.11
C GLY A 109 16.00 1.47 -5.17
N GLN A 110 14.92 2.17 -5.53
CA GLN A 110 14.33 3.22 -4.69
C GLN A 110 13.85 2.67 -3.32
N ILE A 111 13.21 1.48 -3.31
CA ILE A 111 12.72 0.84 -2.07
C ILE A 111 13.89 0.39 -1.21
N LEU A 112 14.85 -0.34 -1.79
CA LEU A 112 16.01 -0.88 -1.07
C LEU A 112 16.85 0.23 -0.43
N HIS A 113 16.99 1.38 -1.09
CA HIS A 113 17.70 2.55 -0.52
C HIS A 113 16.99 3.17 0.69
N ARG A 114 15.71 2.85 0.92
CA ARG A 114 14.92 3.34 2.06
C ARG A 114 14.77 2.33 3.18
N LEU A 115 15.17 1.08 2.96
CA LEU A 115 15.20 0.09 4.03
C LEU A 115 16.44 0.34 4.91
N PRO A 116 16.29 0.33 6.24
CA PRO A 116 17.44 0.35 7.12
C PRO A 116 18.25 -0.95 6.99
N ASP A 117 19.53 -0.89 7.36
CA ASP A 117 20.42 -2.07 7.42
C ASP A 117 19.90 -3.14 8.41
#